data_AF-A0A0J8FKN8-F1
#
_entry.id   AF-A0A0J8FKN8-F1
#
_cell.length_a   1.000
_cell.length_b   1.000
_cell.length_c   1.000
_cell.angle_alpha   90.00
_cell.angle_beta   90.00
_cell.angle_gamma   90.00
#
_symmetry.space_group_name_H-M   'P 1'
#
loop_
_entity.id
_entity.type
_entity.pdbx_description
1 polymer ?
#
loop_
_entity_poly.entity_id
_entity_poly.type
_entity_poly.pdbx_seq_one_letter_code
_entity_poly.pdbx_strand_id
1 'polypeptide(L)'
;MGIQELNNSKKLSPSLEEDSPIRAVFCLKRKMNDMKKIEEVEDCFILDFDPSESIDFPNISLSKSSDLCDDIDVSVLAEKGKVACRDYPHPRHLCVKFPFENTPHESHCKLCFCYVCDMAAPCENWTKGLKHCDATRDGAEIWKLLRAKSVKD
;
A
#
# COMPACT_ATOMS: atom_id res chain seq x y z
N MET A 1 -6.58 13.67 41.99
CA MET A 1 -6.72 12.76 40.82
C MET A 1 -5.86 11.54 41.13
N GLY A 2 -6.45 10.50 41.71
CA GLY A 2 -5.74 9.27 42.07
C GLY A 2 -5.91 8.26 40.95
N ILE A 3 -4.81 7.78 40.37
CA ILE A 3 -4.82 6.65 39.45
C ILE A 3 -4.93 5.40 40.33
N GLN A 4 -6.08 4.73 40.29
CA GLN A 4 -6.27 3.47 41.01
C GLN A 4 -5.95 2.32 40.05
N GLU A 5 -4.83 1.64 40.29
CA GLU A 5 -4.50 0.39 39.61
C GLU A 5 -5.49 -0.70 40.02
N LEU A 6 -6.30 -1.18 39.08
CA LEU A 6 -7.22 -2.28 39.30
C LEU A 6 -6.61 -3.58 38.80
N ASN A 7 -6.06 -4.34 39.76
CA ASN A 7 -5.57 -5.69 39.55
C ASN A 7 -6.72 -6.66 39.20
N ASN A 8 -6.36 -7.57 38.29
CA ASN A 8 -7.14 -8.61 37.65
C ASN A 8 -7.91 -9.51 38.67
N SER A 9 -9.25 -9.40 38.74
CA SER A 9 -10.21 -10.45 39.17
C SER A 9 -11.63 -9.95 39.52
N LYS A 10 -12.01 -8.69 39.27
CA LYS A 10 -13.41 -8.29 39.48
C LYS A 10 -14.28 -8.90 38.38
N LYS A 11 -15.13 -9.87 38.75
CA LYS A 11 -16.27 -10.35 37.96
C LYS A 11 -17.02 -9.13 37.41
N LEU A 12 -17.13 -9.04 36.09
CA LEU A 12 -17.86 -7.98 35.42
C LEU A 12 -19.35 -8.25 35.60
N SER A 13 -19.97 -7.59 36.58
CA SER A 13 -21.43 -7.48 36.64
C SER A 13 -21.88 -6.45 35.62
N PRO A 14 -23.00 -6.67 34.90
CA PRO A 14 -23.54 -5.65 34.01
C PRO A 14 -24.09 -4.51 34.87
N SER A 15 -23.40 -3.36 34.89
CA SER A 15 -24.00 -2.12 35.39
C SER A 15 -24.67 -1.43 34.20
N LEU A 16 -25.85 -1.93 33.85
CA LEU A 16 -26.88 -1.04 33.34
C LEU A 16 -27.21 -0.13 34.53
N GLU A 17 -27.01 1.18 34.39
CA GLU A 17 -27.90 2.27 34.83
C GLU A 17 -27.21 3.65 34.61
N GLU A 18 -27.81 4.41 33.68
CA GLU A 18 -28.08 5.86 33.69
C GLU A 18 -26.96 6.93 33.60
N ASP A 19 -26.98 7.65 32.46
CA ASP A 19 -26.87 9.11 32.29
C ASP A 19 -25.70 9.89 32.91
N SER A 20 -24.51 9.28 33.01
CA SER A 20 -23.26 10.06 33.00
C SER A 20 -22.75 10.28 31.56
N PRO A 21 -22.50 11.52 31.12
CA PRO A 21 -21.95 11.79 29.79
C PRO A 21 -20.54 11.19 29.59
N ILE A 22 -19.88 10.79 30.67
CA ILE A 22 -18.51 10.26 30.67
C ILE A 22 -18.60 8.77 31.02
N ARG A 23 -18.69 7.93 29.99
CA ARG A 23 -18.51 6.48 30.12
C ARG A 23 -17.03 6.20 30.38
N ALA A 24 -16.72 5.23 31.24
CA ALA A 24 -15.34 4.80 31.45
C ALA A 24 -14.79 4.22 30.14
N VAL A 25 -13.61 4.66 29.71
CA VAL A 25 -12.99 4.17 28.48
C VAL A 25 -12.15 2.94 28.81
N PHE A 26 -12.41 1.82 28.14
CA PHE A 26 -11.67 0.58 28.34
C PHE A 26 -10.43 0.51 27.45
N CYS A 27 -9.29 0.16 28.05
CA CYS A 27 -8.04 -0.08 27.33
C CYS A 27 -7.76 -1.59 27.22
N LEU A 28 -7.73 -2.09 25.98
CA LEU A 28 -7.47 -3.49 25.65
C LEU A 28 -5.97 -3.78 25.66
N LYS A 29 -5.53 -4.66 26.57
CA LYS A 29 -4.10 -5.04 26.75
C LYS A 29 -3.64 -6.31 26.03
N ARG A 30 -4.56 -7.12 25.48
CA ARG A 30 -4.24 -8.46 24.94
C ARG A 30 -4.87 -8.69 23.57
N LYS A 31 -4.05 -9.08 22.60
CA LYS A 31 -4.32 -9.02 21.14
C LYS A 31 -5.56 -9.75 20.60
N MET A 32 -6.12 -10.78 21.25
CA MET A 32 -7.13 -11.63 20.56
C MET A 32 -8.26 -12.21 21.42
N ASN A 33 -8.00 -12.68 22.64
CA ASN A 33 -9.03 -13.39 23.41
C ASN A 33 -10.09 -12.47 24.05
N ASP A 34 -9.72 -11.21 24.29
CA ASP A 34 -10.57 -10.24 24.97
C ASP A 34 -11.34 -9.35 23.99
N MET A 35 -10.93 -9.30 22.71
CA MET A 35 -11.55 -8.48 21.65
C MET A 35 -13.03 -8.84 21.45
N LYS A 36 -13.33 -10.13 21.19
CA LYS A 36 -14.71 -10.57 20.92
C LYS A 36 -15.65 -10.29 22.09
N LYS A 37 -15.15 -10.42 23.32
CA LYS A 37 -15.96 -10.18 24.53
C LYS A 37 -16.24 -8.70 24.75
N ILE A 38 -15.33 -7.83 24.32
CA ILE A 38 -15.47 -6.39 24.49
C ILE A 38 -16.30 -5.79 23.34
N GLU A 39 -16.19 -6.31 22.12
CA GLU A 39 -17.08 -5.98 21.01
C GLU A 39 -18.57 -6.27 21.31
N GLU A 40 -18.86 -7.27 22.15
CA GLU A 40 -20.23 -7.59 22.59
C GLU A 40 -20.77 -6.63 23.65
N VAL A 41 -19.90 -5.89 24.34
CA VAL A 41 -20.24 -5.09 25.53
C VAL A 41 -20.06 -3.59 25.31
N GLU A 42 -19.11 -3.18 24.47
CA GLU A 42 -18.76 -1.79 24.25
C GLU A 42 -18.57 -1.43 22.77
N ASP A 43 -19.18 -0.31 22.38
CA ASP A 43 -19.05 0.25 21.03
C ASP A 43 -17.72 1.01 20.82
N CYS A 44 -16.99 1.37 21.89
CA CYS A 44 -15.80 2.24 21.83
C CYS A 44 -14.75 1.86 22.91
N PHE A 45 -13.66 1.22 22.50
CA PHE A 45 -12.51 0.89 23.36
C PHE A 45 -11.18 1.34 22.73
N ILE A 46 -10.19 1.62 23.56
CA ILE A 46 -8.85 2.01 23.12
C ILE A 46 -7.96 0.77 23.07
N LEU A 47 -7.27 0.56 21.96
CA LEU A 47 -6.21 -0.43 21.88
C LEU A 47 -4.94 0.15 22.51
N ASP A 48 -4.33 -0.58 23.45
CA ASP A 48 -3.02 -0.20 24.00
C ASP A 48 -1.85 -0.69 23.13
N PHE A 49 -2.16 -1.38 22.04
CA PHE A 49 -1.25 -1.91 21.03
C PHE A 49 -1.63 -1.40 19.64
N ASP A 50 -0.66 -1.29 18.74
CA ASP A 50 -0.94 -0.98 17.34
C ASP A 50 -1.59 -2.21 16.67
N PRO A 51 -2.86 -2.14 16.23
CA PRO A 51 -3.52 -3.24 15.52
C PRO A 51 -2.82 -3.63 14.20
N SER A 52 -1.89 -2.81 13.72
CA SER A 52 -1.08 -3.05 12.53
C SER A 52 0.34 -3.56 12.82
N GLU A 53 0.76 -3.62 14.09
CA GLU A 53 2.02 -4.24 14.54
C GLU A 53 1.94 -5.77 14.41
N SER A 54 2.13 -6.23 13.19
CA SER A 54 2.51 -7.61 12.90
C SER A 54 3.45 -7.63 11.71
N ILE A 55 4.63 -7.03 11.84
CA ILE A 55 5.82 -7.48 11.11
C ILE A 55 7.02 -7.35 12.03
N ASP A 56 7.26 -8.37 12.84
CA ASP A 56 8.59 -8.56 13.42
C ASP A 56 9.55 -8.84 12.27
N PHE A 57 10.59 -8.02 12.11
CA PHE A 57 11.74 -8.30 11.21
C PHE A 57 12.93 -8.82 12.03
N PRO A 58 12.87 -10.02 12.65
CA PRO A 58 13.91 -10.44 13.58
C PRO A 58 15.23 -10.85 12.90
N ASN A 59 15.30 -10.89 11.56
CA ASN A 59 16.50 -11.34 10.84
C ASN A 59 16.70 -10.60 9.51
N ILE A 60 17.01 -9.31 9.54
CA ILE A 60 17.64 -8.65 8.39
C ILE A 60 19.10 -8.43 8.75
N SER A 61 19.91 -9.47 8.52
CA SER A 61 21.36 -9.32 8.55
C SER A 61 21.79 -8.66 7.24
N LEU A 62 21.89 -7.33 7.23
CA LEU A 62 22.56 -6.63 6.14
C LEU A 62 24.05 -6.96 6.23
N SER A 63 24.52 -7.89 5.39
CA SER A 63 25.96 -8.03 5.16
C SER A 63 26.43 -6.73 4.52
N LYS A 64 27.04 -5.86 5.32
CA LYS A 64 27.75 -4.68 4.85
C LYS A 64 28.89 -5.17 3.98
N SER A 65 28.69 -5.22 2.66
CA SER A 65 29.80 -5.40 1.73
C SER A 65 30.67 -4.15 1.87
N SER A 66 31.75 -4.32 2.62
CA SER A 66 32.85 -3.36 2.67
C SER A 66 33.42 -3.26 1.27
N ASP A 67 33.06 -2.21 0.53
CA ASP A 67 33.91 -1.63 -0.51
C ASP A 67 33.42 -0.21 -0.81
N LEU A 68 34.18 0.73 -0.27
CA LEU A 68 34.30 2.15 -0.57
C LEU A 68 33.60 2.65 -1.86
N CYS A 69 32.31 2.99 -1.78
CA CYS A 69 31.72 4.13 -2.50
C CYS A 69 30.60 4.72 -1.64
N ASP A 70 30.52 6.05 -1.62
CA ASP A 70 29.61 6.84 -0.78
C ASP A 70 28.19 6.92 -1.40
N ASP A 71 27.67 5.79 -1.87
CA ASP A 71 26.27 5.68 -2.29
C ASP A 71 25.46 5.05 -1.16
N ILE A 72 24.60 5.86 -0.55
CA ILE A 72 23.65 5.41 0.47
C ILE A 72 22.58 4.58 -0.25
N ASP A 73 22.83 3.29 -0.39
CA ASP A 73 21.85 2.36 -0.95
C ASP A 73 20.64 2.21 -0.02
N VAL A 74 19.44 2.47 -0.54
CA VAL A 74 18.18 2.28 0.17
C VAL A 74 17.65 0.88 -0.10
N SER A 75 17.37 0.11 0.95
CA SER A 75 16.79 -1.24 0.87
C SER A 75 15.36 -1.27 1.40
N VAL A 76 14.43 -1.85 0.61
CA VAL A 76 13.04 -2.05 1.01
C VAL A 76 12.92 -3.33 1.83
N LEU A 77 12.60 -3.21 3.12
CA LEU A 77 12.54 -4.34 4.05
C LEU A 77 11.18 -5.06 4.04
N ALA A 78 10.12 -4.32 3.69
CA ALA A 78 8.79 -4.85 3.45
C ALA A 78 7.93 -3.91 2.63
N GLU A 79 6.86 -4.49 2.10
CA GLU A 79 5.78 -3.80 1.44
C GLU A 79 4.45 -4.34 1.99
N LYS A 80 3.50 -3.44 2.28
CA LYS A 80 2.13 -3.81 2.69
C LYS A 80 1.14 -3.10 1.78
N GLY A 81 0.20 -3.85 1.21
CA GLY A 81 -0.88 -3.30 0.37
C GLY A 81 -0.63 -3.46 -1.13
N LYS A 82 -1.22 -2.56 -1.92
CA LYS A 82 -1.14 -2.53 -3.39
C LYS A 82 -0.24 -1.40 -3.85
N VAL A 83 0.64 -1.66 -4.82
CA VAL A 83 1.54 -0.66 -5.42
C VAL A 83 0.96 -0.17 -6.74
N ALA A 84 0.71 1.14 -6.85
CA ALA A 84 0.10 1.77 -8.02
C ALA A 84 0.71 1.32 -9.36
N CYS A 85 2.03 1.43 -9.49
CA CYS A 85 2.78 1.15 -10.72
C CYS A 85 3.07 -0.34 -10.99
N ARG A 86 2.51 -1.24 -10.16
CA ARG A 86 2.70 -2.69 -10.26
C ARG A 86 1.39 -3.45 -10.30
N ASP A 87 0.42 -3.02 -9.50
CA ASP A 87 -0.79 -3.77 -9.15
C ASP A 87 -2.08 -3.13 -9.70
N TYR A 88 -2.00 -1.91 -10.24
CA TYR A 88 -3.10 -1.24 -10.95
C TYR A 88 -2.75 -0.99 -12.42
N PRO A 89 -3.74 -0.75 -13.30
CA PRO A 89 -3.48 -0.34 -14.68
C PRO A 89 -2.56 0.88 -14.74
N HIS A 90 -1.43 0.76 -15.43
CA HIS A 90 -0.43 1.83 -15.55
C HIS A 90 0.13 1.92 -16.98
N PRO A 91 0.56 3.12 -17.41
CA PRO A 91 1.23 3.27 -18.68
C PRO A 91 2.62 2.61 -18.62
N ARG A 92 3.11 2.15 -19.76
CA ARG A 92 4.33 1.34 -19.85
C ARG A 92 5.58 1.99 -19.25
N HIS A 93 5.77 3.30 -19.42
CA HIS A 93 6.92 4.01 -18.85
C HIS A 93 6.94 4.04 -17.30
N LEU A 94 5.83 3.71 -16.64
CA LEU A 94 5.75 3.61 -15.18
C LEU A 94 5.84 2.15 -14.68
N CYS A 95 6.06 1.16 -15.56
CA CYS A 95 6.04 -0.23 -15.15
C CYS A 95 7.27 -0.60 -14.30
N VAL A 96 7.06 -0.85 -13.01
CA VAL A 96 8.15 -1.26 -12.10
C VAL A 96 8.64 -2.69 -12.37
N LYS A 97 7.80 -3.56 -12.96
CA LYS A 97 8.20 -4.93 -13.35
C LYS A 97 9.14 -4.95 -14.55
N PHE A 98 9.02 -3.96 -15.43
CA PHE A 98 9.83 -3.82 -16.63
C PHE A 98 10.34 -2.38 -16.74
N PRO A 99 11.31 -1.96 -15.90
CA PRO A 99 11.86 -0.60 -15.96
C PRO A 99 12.50 -0.31 -17.32
N PHE A 100 12.38 0.90 -17.85
CA PHE A 100 12.96 1.25 -19.17
C PHE A 100 14.49 1.22 -19.16
N GLU A 101 15.11 1.49 -18.02
CA GLU A 101 16.55 1.51 -17.85
C GLU A 101 17.18 0.12 -18.11
N ASN A 102 16.45 -0.94 -17.79
CA ASN A 102 16.97 -2.31 -17.76
C ASN A 102 16.21 -3.29 -18.66
N THR A 103 15.12 -2.87 -19.29
CA THR A 103 14.28 -3.77 -20.11
C THR A 103 13.90 -3.13 -21.44
N PRO A 104 13.73 -3.92 -22.52
CA PRO A 104 13.24 -3.40 -23.78
C PRO A 104 11.89 -2.69 -23.60
N HIS A 105 11.70 -1.55 -24.26
CA HIS A 105 10.49 -0.76 -24.12
C HIS A 105 9.23 -1.52 -24.57
N GLU A 106 9.36 -2.46 -25.51
CA GLU A 106 8.28 -3.32 -25.98
C GLU A 106 7.77 -4.34 -24.94
N SER A 107 8.58 -4.69 -23.93
CA SER A 107 8.17 -5.61 -22.85
C SER A 107 7.02 -5.00 -22.05
N HIS A 108 6.06 -5.79 -21.57
CA HIS A 108 4.94 -5.25 -20.79
C HIS A 108 4.41 -6.28 -19.79
N CYS A 109 3.84 -5.79 -18.68
CA CYS A 109 3.15 -6.65 -17.72
C CYS A 109 1.64 -6.71 -18.02
N LYS A 110 0.93 -7.59 -17.30
CA LYS A 110 -0.53 -7.79 -17.45
C LYS A 110 -1.37 -6.54 -17.13
N LEU A 111 -0.80 -5.58 -16.42
CA LEU A 111 -1.45 -4.33 -16.00
C LEU A 111 -0.95 -3.12 -16.79
N CYS A 112 -0.05 -3.31 -17.75
CA CYS A 112 0.34 -2.22 -18.63
C CYS A 112 -0.80 -1.89 -19.58
N PHE A 113 -1.00 -0.60 -19.85
CA PHE A 113 -1.86 -0.13 -20.92
C PHE A 113 -1.10 0.79 -21.89
N CYS A 114 -1.61 0.88 -23.11
CA CYS A 114 -1.15 1.82 -24.11
C CYS A 114 -1.71 3.21 -23.83
N TYR A 115 -0.84 4.17 -23.49
CA TYR A 115 -1.24 5.55 -23.21
C TYR A 115 -2.02 6.19 -24.37
N VAL A 116 -1.63 5.88 -25.61
CA VAL A 116 -2.25 6.44 -26.81
C VAL A 116 -3.62 5.84 -27.08
N CYS A 117 -3.78 4.51 -27.00
CA CYS A 117 -5.03 3.81 -27.36
C CYS A 117 -5.97 3.58 -26.17
N ASP A 118 -5.55 3.88 -24.94
CA ASP A 118 -6.31 3.66 -23.71
C ASP A 118 -6.79 2.21 -23.52
N MET A 119 -5.98 1.24 -23.96
CA MET A 119 -6.29 -0.19 -23.92
C MET A 119 -5.13 -1.02 -23.37
N ALA A 120 -5.41 -2.25 -22.94
CA ALA A 120 -4.39 -3.17 -22.43
C ALA A 120 -3.23 -3.34 -23.44
N ALA A 121 -2.00 -3.31 -22.93
CA ALA A 121 -0.83 -3.54 -23.76
C ALA A 121 -0.69 -5.04 -24.10
N PRO A 122 -0.28 -5.38 -25.34
CA PRO A 122 0.11 -4.47 -26.42
C PRO A 122 -1.09 -4.07 -27.30
N CYS A 123 -1.11 -2.83 -27.78
CA CYS A 123 -2.03 -2.41 -28.84
C CYS A 123 -1.46 -2.75 -30.23
N GLU A 124 -2.22 -2.55 -31.30
CA GLU A 124 -1.76 -2.85 -32.68
C GLU A 124 -0.48 -2.08 -33.09
N ASN A 125 -0.37 -0.81 -32.66
CA ASN A 125 0.77 0.06 -32.95
C ASN A 125 1.84 0.04 -31.85
N TRP A 126 1.88 -1.02 -31.03
CA TRP A 126 2.79 -1.10 -29.88
C TRP A 126 4.26 -0.92 -30.28
N THR A 127 4.69 -1.66 -31.30
CA THR A 127 6.06 -1.68 -31.82
C THR A 127 6.17 -1.18 -33.26
N LYS A 128 5.07 -0.71 -33.86
CA LYS A 128 4.99 -0.29 -35.26
C LYS A 128 5.08 1.23 -35.39
N GLY A 129 5.72 1.70 -36.46
CA GLY A 129 5.80 3.13 -36.80
C GLY A 129 6.33 3.96 -35.62
N LEU A 130 5.53 4.93 -35.20
CA LEU A 130 5.76 5.63 -33.94
C LEU A 130 5.32 4.72 -32.77
N LYS A 131 6.27 4.00 -32.20
CA LYS A 131 6.03 2.92 -31.23
C LYS A 131 5.26 3.40 -30.01
N HIS A 132 4.04 2.93 -29.83
CA HIS A 132 3.21 3.33 -28.69
C HIS A 132 3.78 2.90 -27.34
N CYS A 133 4.70 1.93 -27.30
CA CYS A 133 5.39 1.56 -26.07
C CYS A 133 6.26 2.70 -25.50
N ASP A 134 6.72 3.62 -26.33
CA ASP A 134 7.53 4.79 -25.95
C ASP A 134 6.68 5.99 -25.51
N ALA A 135 5.35 5.87 -25.57
CA ALA A 135 4.45 6.97 -25.28
C ALA A 135 4.44 7.32 -23.78
N THR A 136 4.78 8.56 -23.47
CA THR A 136 4.75 9.12 -22.12
C THR A 136 3.85 10.36 -22.08
N ARG A 137 3.25 10.62 -20.91
CA ARG A 137 2.37 11.78 -20.70
C ARG A 137 3.13 13.10 -20.84
N ASP A 138 4.34 13.13 -20.32
CA ASP A 138 5.21 14.32 -20.25
C ASP A 138 6.25 14.36 -21.38
N GLY A 139 6.17 13.43 -22.32
CA GLY A 139 7.04 13.36 -23.49
C GLY A 139 6.63 14.33 -24.59
N ALA A 140 6.97 13.97 -25.83
CA ALA A 140 6.67 14.78 -26.99
C ALA A 140 5.15 15.04 -27.14
N GLU A 141 4.80 16.29 -27.50
CA GLU A 141 3.41 16.74 -27.69
C GLU A 141 2.61 15.88 -28.70
N ILE A 142 3.31 15.19 -29.60
CA ILE A 142 2.72 14.22 -30.52
C ILE A 142 1.88 13.15 -29.81
N TRP A 143 2.27 12.71 -28.62
CA TRP A 143 1.54 11.67 -27.88
C TRP A 143 0.18 12.15 -27.39
N LYS A 144 0.10 13.40 -26.90
CA LYS A 144 -1.17 14.02 -26.48
C LYS A 144 -2.09 14.19 -27.68
N LEU A 145 -1.55 14.61 -28.82
CA LEU A 145 -2.31 14.76 -30.07
C LEU A 145 -2.83 13.41 -30.60
N LEU A 146 -2.01 12.36 -30.57
CA LEU A 146 -2.43 11.02 -31.00
C LEU A 146 -3.48 10.43 -30.07
N ARG A 147 -3.33 10.60 -28.75
CA ARG A 147 -4.33 10.16 -27.76
C ARG A 147 -5.66 10.89 -27.92
N ALA A 148 -5.64 12.18 -28.25
CA ALA A 148 -6.87 12.95 -28.49
C ALA A 148 -7.61 12.50 -29.77
N LYS A 149 -6.89 11.89 -30.73
CA LYS A 149 -7.46 11.35 -31.97
C LYS A 149 -8.02 9.94 -31.80
N SER A 150 -7.35 9.08 -31.04
CA SER A 150 -7.73 7.67 -30.84
C SER A 150 -9.03 7.46 -30.05
N VAL A 151 -9.48 8.45 -29.29
CA VAL A 151 -10.69 8.38 -28.46
C VAL A 151 -11.98 8.71 -29.25
N LYS A 152 -11.87 9.02 -30.55
CA LYS A 152 -12.99 9.53 -31.36
C LYS A 152 -13.76 8.50 -32.20
N ASP A 153 -13.50 7.21 -32.04
CA ASP A 153 -14.21 6.15 -32.77
C ASP A 153 -15.06 5.27 -31.83
#